data_AF-A0A7W5JWQ7-F1
#
_entry.id   AF-A0A7W5JWQ7-F1
#
_cell.length_a   1.000
_cell.length_b   1.000
_cell.length_c   1.000
_cell.angle_alpha   90.00
_cell.angle_beta   90.00
_cell.angle_gamma   90.00
#
_symmetry.space_group_name_H-M   'P 1'
#
loop_
_entity.id
_entity.type
_entity.pdbx_description
1 polymer ?
#
loop_
_entity_poly.entity_id
_entity_poly.type
_entity_poly.pdbx_seq_one_letter_code
_entity_poly.pdbx_strand_id
1 'polypeptide(L)'
;MSRRSEGTFEVLGFTPADVEPAVEVTTAMPVGVATMEKRFTGEVDGTSATWFTGGQAPEGDGTYVALESFVGTLDTMAGAFVFVHAASTHQGDRHGEFFRIAEGSGTGDLAGISGTGGLAVDDDGTHRIWFEWDLPAG
;
A
#
# COMPACT_ATOMS: atom_id res chain seq x y z
N MET A 1 -9.11 -10.75 18.57
CA MET A 1 -8.58 -12.00 18.00
C MET A 1 -8.17 -11.61 16.61
N SER A 2 -6.88 -11.73 16.32
CA SER A 2 -6.34 -11.26 15.05
C SER A 2 -6.93 -12.07 13.91
N ARG A 3 -7.41 -11.37 12.89
CA ARG A 3 -7.99 -11.90 11.66
C ARG A 3 -7.01 -11.67 10.51
N ARG A 4 -7.11 -12.49 9.48
CA ARG A 4 -6.33 -12.34 8.26
C ARG A 4 -7.26 -12.37 7.07
N SER A 5 -7.13 -11.38 6.19
CA SER A 5 -7.86 -11.29 4.93
C SER A 5 -6.86 -11.12 3.79
N GLU A 6 -7.02 -11.89 2.72
CA GLU A 6 -6.13 -11.90 1.56
C GLU A 6 -6.85 -11.53 0.27
N GLY A 7 -6.12 -10.94 -0.67
CA GLY A 7 -6.63 -10.61 -1.98
C GLY A 7 -5.54 -10.41 -3.01
N THR A 8 -5.97 -10.22 -4.26
CA THR A 8 -5.13 -9.71 -5.33
C THR A 8 -5.48 -8.26 -5.62
N PHE A 9 -4.61 -7.55 -6.31
CA PHE A 9 -4.95 -6.21 -6.80
C PHE A 9 -4.39 -5.90 -8.18
N GLU A 10 -5.05 -4.98 -8.85
CA GLU A 10 -4.62 -4.40 -10.12
C GLU A 10 -4.40 -2.90 -9.92
N VAL A 11 -3.37 -2.36 -10.57
CA VAL A 11 -3.17 -0.90 -10.65
C VAL A 11 -3.95 -0.39 -11.86
N LEU A 12 -5.04 0.32 -11.61
CA LEU A 12 -5.90 0.87 -12.66
C LEU A 12 -5.37 2.20 -13.22
N GLY A 13 -4.62 2.94 -12.40
CA GLY A 13 -4.01 4.19 -12.81
C GLY A 13 -2.71 4.45 -12.04
N PHE A 14 -1.72 5.02 -12.73
CA PHE A 14 -0.49 5.54 -12.17
C PHE A 14 -0.21 6.88 -12.84
N THR A 15 -0.35 7.98 -12.11
CA THR A 15 -0.19 9.34 -12.64
C THR A 15 0.87 10.08 -11.83
N PRO A 16 2.00 10.47 -12.43
CA PRO A 16 2.96 11.36 -11.77
C PRO A 16 2.27 12.64 -11.30
N ALA A 17 2.54 13.04 -10.06
CA ALA A 17 2.06 14.28 -9.48
C ALA A 17 3.14 15.36 -9.68
N ASP A 18 2.73 16.54 -10.13
CA ASP A 18 3.60 17.70 -10.29
C ASP A 18 3.85 18.37 -8.93
N VAL A 19 4.67 17.69 -8.11
CA VAL A 19 5.02 18.09 -6.74
C VAL A 19 6.52 17.91 -6.55
N GLU A 20 7.20 19.00 -6.21
CA GLU A 20 8.65 19.01 -5.97
C GLU A 20 8.96 19.45 -4.53
N PRO A 21 10.06 18.95 -3.93
CA PRO A 21 10.56 19.47 -2.66
C PRO A 21 10.92 20.96 -2.76
N ALA A 22 10.70 21.71 -1.69
CA ALA A 22 11.06 23.14 -1.64
C ALA A 22 12.57 23.41 -1.73
N VAL A 23 13.40 22.37 -1.56
CA VAL A 23 14.86 22.43 -1.64
C VAL A 23 15.32 21.41 -2.67
N GLU A 24 16.12 21.88 -3.63
CA GLU A 24 16.72 21.03 -4.65
C GLU A 24 17.93 20.28 -4.06
N VAL A 25 17.87 18.94 -4.11
CA VAL A 25 18.98 18.06 -3.76
C VAL A 25 19.12 17.02 -4.86
N THR A 26 20.27 17.01 -5.53
CA THR A 26 20.58 16.00 -6.56
C THR A 26 21.18 14.76 -5.90
N THR A 27 20.60 13.60 -6.21
CA THR A 27 21.13 12.28 -5.83
C THR A 27 21.32 11.44 -7.11
N ALA A 28 21.92 10.25 -6.97
CA ALA A 28 21.97 9.27 -8.06
C ALA A 28 20.62 8.59 -8.34
N MET A 29 19.59 8.87 -7.55
CA MET A 29 18.26 8.26 -7.61
C MET A 29 17.20 9.36 -7.48
N PRO A 30 16.70 9.90 -8.60
CA PRO A 30 15.67 10.93 -8.54
C PRO A 30 14.42 10.39 -7.85
N VAL A 31 13.80 11.23 -7.01
CA VAL A 31 12.59 10.89 -6.26
C VAL A 31 11.43 11.67 -6.85
N GLY A 32 10.27 11.02 -6.99
CA GLY A 32 9.04 11.64 -7.46
C GLY A 32 7.83 11.21 -6.65
N VAL A 33 6.73 11.93 -6.87
CA VAL A 33 5.42 11.64 -6.30
C VAL A 33 4.47 11.23 -7.42
N ALA A 34 3.59 10.27 -7.14
CA ALA A 34 2.52 9.85 -8.05
C ALA A 34 1.24 9.57 -7.27
N THR A 35 0.11 9.68 -7.94
CA THR A 35 -1.17 9.13 -7.48
C THR A 35 -1.45 7.81 -8.18
N MET A 36 -2.04 6.86 -7.47
CA MET A 36 -2.47 5.59 -8.05
C MET A 36 -3.90 5.25 -7.65
N GLU A 37 -4.59 4.54 -8.53
CA GLU A 37 -5.85 3.87 -8.25
C GLU A 37 -5.59 2.36 -8.29
N LYS A 38 -6.05 1.64 -7.26
CA LYS A 38 -5.94 0.18 -7.22
C LYS A 38 -7.31 -0.45 -7.01
N ARG A 39 -7.57 -1.56 -7.70
CA ARG A 39 -8.74 -2.41 -7.50
C ARG A 39 -8.30 -3.69 -6.80
N PHE A 40 -8.92 -4.02 -5.68
CA PHE A 40 -8.62 -5.22 -4.88
C PHE A 40 -9.74 -6.25 -5.03
N THR A 41 -9.41 -7.53 -5.13
CA THR A 41 -10.40 -8.62 -5.25
C THR A 41 -10.03 -9.79 -4.36
N GLY A 42 -11.02 -10.41 -3.70
CA GLY A 42 -10.83 -11.53 -2.78
C GLY A 42 -11.53 -11.28 -1.45
N GLU A 43 -10.91 -11.71 -0.35
CA GLU A 43 -11.34 -11.32 1.01
C GLU A 43 -11.04 -9.84 1.27
N VAL A 44 -10.04 -9.29 0.58
CA VAL A 44 -9.83 -7.85 0.42
C VAL A 44 -10.50 -7.42 -0.89
N ASP A 45 -11.70 -6.84 -0.80
CA ASP A 45 -12.44 -6.36 -1.97
C ASP A 45 -12.70 -4.86 -1.84
N GLY A 46 -12.18 -4.06 -2.76
CA GLY A 46 -12.38 -2.62 -2.72
C GLY A 46 -11.56 -1.84 -3.72
N THR A 47 -11.39 -0.55 -3.47
CA THR A 47 -10.50 0.33 -4.22
C THR A 47 -9.66 1.18 -3.27
N SER A 48 -8.50 1.65 -3.73
CA SER A 48 -7.72 2.65 -3.01
C SER A 48 -7.33 3.85 -3.86
N ALA A 49 -7.31 5.00 -3.21
CA ALA A 49 -6.59 6.18 -3.66
C ALA A 49 -5.22 6.21 -2.98
N THR A 50 -4.17 6.17 -3.77
CA THR A 50 -2.79 6.00 -3.31
C THR A 50 -1.98 7.26 -3.54
N TRP A 51 -1.25 7.70 -2.51
CA TRP A 51 -0.09 8.56 -2.67
C TRP A 51 1.16 7.70 -2.67
N PHE A 52 1.89 7.67 -3.78
CA PHE A 52 3.14 6.95 -3.95
C PHE A 52 4.29 7.95 -4.02
N THR A 53 5.35 7.72 -3.26
CA THR A 53 6.61 8.46 -3.41
C THR A 53 7.77 7.48 -3.40
N GLY A 54 8.73 7.69 -4.30
CA GLY A 54 9.86 6.79 -4.43
C GLY A 54 10.83 7.23 -5.51
N GLY A 55 11.93 6.49 -5.61
CA GLY A 55 12.94 6.69 -6.63
C GLY A 55 13.49 5.35 -7.10
N GLN A 56 13.96 5.33 -8.34
CA GLN A 56 14.61 4.17 -8.94
C GLN A 56 15.83 4.63 -9.74
N ALA A 57 16.97 4.01 -9.47
CA ALA A 57 18.20 4.20 -10.22
C ALA A 57 18.11 3.45 -11.57
N PRO A 58 18.88 3.85 -12.59
CA PRO A 58 18.91 3.17 -13.89
C PRO A 58 19.19 1.67 -13.80
N GLU A 59 19.98 1.24 -12.82
CA GLU A 59 20.36 -0.16 -12.57
C GLU A 59 19.23 -0.99 -11.90
N GLY A 60 18.11 -0.36 -11.54
CA GLY A 60 16.92 -1.01 -11.00
C GLY A 60 16.78 -0.93 -9.48
N ASP A 61 17.85 -0.57 -8.77
CA ASP A 61 17.82 -0.28 -7.33
C ASP A 61 16.85 0.85 -7.04
N GLY A 62 16.07 0.74 -5.97
CA GLY A 62 15.03 1.71 -5.69
C GLY A 62 14.44 1.59 -4.31
N THR A 63 13.66 2.59 -3.93
CA THR A 63 12.90 2.60 -2.69
C THR A 63 11.61 3.37 -2.88
N TYR A 64 10.56 2.95 -2.18
CA TYR A 64 9.29 3.66 -2.20
C TYR A 64 8.55 3.53 -0.88
N VAL A 65 7.62 4.47 -0.68
CA VAL A 65 6.54 4.37 0.30
C VAL A 65 5.23 4.81 -0.37
N ALA A 66 4.16 4.09 -0.04
CA ALA A 66 2.81 4.37 -0.47
C ALA A 66 1.90 4.53 0.75
N LEU A 67 1.09 5.58 0.78
CA LEU A 67 0.02 5.78 1.77
C LEU A 67 -1.31 5.77 1.03
N GLU A 68 -2.21 4.88 1.44
CA GLU A 68 -3.42 4.57 0.68
C GLU A 68 -4.66 4.74 1.54
N SER A 69 -5.66 5.44 1.01
CA SER A 69 -7.03 5.40 1.53
C SER A 69 -7.78 4.29 0.80
N PHE A 70 -8.15 3.23 1.52
CA PHE A 70 -8.93 2.11 1.02
C PHE A 70 -10.39 2.25 1.42
N VAL A 71 -11.29 1.87 0.53
CA VAL A 71 -12.72 1.66 0.81
C VAL A 71 -13.18 0.34 0.20
N GLY A 72 -13.90 -0.45 0.99
CA GLY A 72 -14.32 -1.78 0.58
C GLY A 72 -14.67 -2.68 1.77
N THR A 73 -14.34 -3.96 1.64
CA THR A 73 -14.56 -4.97 2.67
C THR A 73 -13.26 -5.72 2.99
N LEU A 74 -13.08 -6.04 4.27
CA LEU A 74 -12.21 -7.11 4.73
C LEU A 74 -13.11 -8.25 5.22
N ASP A 75 -13.05 -9.39 4.54
CA ASP A 75 -14.04 -10.47 4.63
C ASP A 75 -15.47 -9.92 4.38
N THR A 76 -16.30 -9.88 5.42
CA THR A 76 -17.66 -9.35 5.40
C THR A 76 -17.79 -7.96 6.02
N MET A 77 -16.70 -7.40 6.56
CA MET A 77 -16.73 -6.15 7.31
C MET A 77 -16.53 -4.97 6.35
N ALA A 78 -17.56 -4.13 6.19
CA ALA A 78 -17.52 -3.01 5.25
C ALA A 78 -17.03 -1.72 5.92
N GLY A 79 -16.17 -0.98 5.23
CA GLY A 79 -15.68 0.28 5.73
C GLY A 79 -14.59 0.89 4.86
N ALA A 80 -13.87 1.83 5.46
CA ALA A 80 -12.69 2.45 4.88
C ALA A 80 -11.63 2.61 5.96
N PHE A 81 -10.36 2.62 5.56
CA PHE A 81 -9.22 2.90 6.43
C PHE A 81 -8.02 3.33 5.59
N VAL A 82 -7.00 3.85 6.27
CA VAL A 82 -5.71 4.20 5.67
C VAL A 82 -4.68 3.14 6.02
N PHE A 83 -3.83 2.76 5.06
CA PHE A 83 -2.66 1.94 5.32
C PHE A 83 -1.42 2.47 4.59
N VAL A 84 -0.25 2.24 5.17
CA VAL A 84 1.05 2.59 4.59
C VAL A 84 1.80 1.31 4.26
N HIS A 85 2.54 1.33 3.16
CA HIS A 85 3.53 0.30 2.89
C HIS A 85 4.76 0.85 2.17
N ALA A 86 5.90 0.22 2.40
CA ALA A 86 7.17 0.60 1.81
C ALA A 86 7.98 -0.67 1.48
N ALA A 87 8.88 -0.56 0.51
CA ALA A 87 9.92 -1.54 0.28
C ALA A 87 11.06 -0.91 -0.53
N SER A 88 12.19 -1.60 -0.53
CA SER A 88 13.35 -1.28 -1.36
C SER A 88 13.72 -2.46 -2.24
N THR A 89 14.40 -2.18 -3.34
CA THR A 89 14.98 -3.16 -4.26
C THR A 89 16.47 -2.89 -4.35
N HIS A 90 17.28 -3.93 -4.21
CA HIS A 90 18.72 -3.86 -4.46
C HIS A 90 19.17 -5.10 -5.24
N GLN A 91 19.80 -4.91 -6.40
CA GLN A 91 20.28 -5.98 -7.27
C GLN A 91 19.19 -7.00 -7.67
N GLY A 92 17.95 -6.53 -7.79
CA GLY A 92 16.78 -7.37 -8.08
C GLY A 92 16.10 -7.97 -6.85
N ASP A 93 16.73 -7.91 -5.67
CA ASP A 93 16.17 -8.43 -4.42
C ASP A 93 15.34 -7.38 -3.70
N ARG A 94 14.07 -7.73 -3.42
CA ARG A 94 13.17 -6.92 -2.60
C ARG A 94 13.51 -7.11 -1.11
N HIS A 95 13.56 -6.00 -0.36
CA HIS A 95 13.84 -6.00 1.07
C HIS A 95 13.30 -4.74 1.76
N GLY A 96 13.39 -4.70 3.10
CA GLY A 96 13.01 -3.51 3.88
C GLY A 96 11.50 -3.24 3.86
N GLU A 97 10.71 -4.29 3.76
CA GLU A 97 9.26 -4.21 3.70
C GLU A 97 8.68 -3.66 5.01
N PHE A 98 7.80 -2.70 4.88
CA PHE A 98 6.99 -2.17 5.97
C PHE A 98 5.53 -2.13 5.51
N PHE A 99 4.61 -2.48 6.41
CA PHE A 99 3.18 -2.42 6.15
C PHE A 99 2.42 -2.20 7.46
N ARG A 100 1.54 -1.18 7.50
CA ARG A 100 0.77 -0.87 8.71
C ARG A 100 -0.57 -0.20 8.36
N ILE A 101 -1.62 -0.61 9.05
CA ILE A 101 -2.90 0.12 9.08
C ILE A 101 -2.75 1.33 10.02
N ALA A 102 -3.11 2.52 9.54
CA ALA A 102 -3.09 3.74 10.33
C ALA A 102 -4.24 3.69 11.35
N GLU A 103 -3.89 3.55 12.64
CA GLU A 103 -4.86 3.46 13.72
C GLU A 103 -5.77 4.70 13.79
N GLY A 104 -7.06 4.48 14.04
CA GLY A 104 -8.07 5.55 14.08
C GLY A 104 -8.58 6.03 12.73
N SER A 105 -8.06 5.51 11.61
CA SER A 105 -8.56 5.84 10.26
C SER A 105 -9.81 5.05 9.85
N GLY A 106 -10.14 3.98 10.58
CA GLY A 106 -11.24 3.08 10.29
C GLY A 106 -12.62 3.74 10.33
N THR A 107 -13.51 3.34 9.43
CA THR A 107 -14.92 3.75 9.37
C THR A 107 -15.84 2.54 9.19
N GLY A 108 -17.16 2.72 9.40
CA GLY A 108 -18.14 1.65 9.25
C GLY A 108 -17.88 0.49 10.21
N ASP A 109 -17.99 -0.73 9.71
CA ASP A 109 -17.71 -1.96 10.48
C ASP A 109 -16.21 -2.12 10.77
N LEU A 110 -15.35 -1.33 10.11
CA LEU A 110 -13.90 -1.29 10.32
C LEU A 110 -13.49 -0.14 11.27
N ALA A 111 -14.43 0.51 11.95
CA ALA A 111 -14.11 1.55 12.93
C ALA A 111 -13.22 0.99 14.06
N GLY A 112 -12.08 1.65 14.31
CA GLY A 112 -11.10 1.21 15.30
C GLY A 112 -10.14 0.12 14.81
N ILE A 113 -10.15 -0.23 13.51
CA ILE A 113 -9.22 -1.21 12.95
C ILE A 113 -7.75 -0.81 13.21
N SER A 114 -6.96 -1.83 13.54
CA SER A 114 -5.50 -1.76 13.64
C SER A 114 -4.91 -3.03 13.04
N GLY A 115 -3.66 -3.00 12.59
CA GLY A 115 -3.07 -4.18 11.96
C GLY A 115 -1.82 -3.93 11.15
N THR A 116 -1.22 -5.03 10.70
CA THR A 116 -0.10 -5.10 9.75
C THR A 116 -0.56 -5.83 8.49
N GLY A 117 0.39 -6.26 7.66
CA GLY A 117 0.10 -6.93 6.41
C GLY A 117 1.33 -7.03 5.55
N GLY A 118 1.13 -7.16 4.25
CA GLY A 118 2.21 -7.15 3.29
C GLY A 118 1.72 -7.29 1.86
N LEU A 119 2.66 -7.21 0.93
CA LEU A 119 2.45 -7.41 -0.49
C LEU A 119 3.46 -8.43 -1.01
N ALA A 120 3.05 -9.19 -2.02
CA ALA A 120 3.92 -10.05 -2.80
C ALA A 120 3.57 -9.93 -4.29
N VAL A 121 4.50 -10.32 -5.15
CA VAL A 121 4.26 -10.50 -6.58
C VAL A 121 4.63 -11.94 -6.90
N ASP A 122 3.69 -12.70 -7.44
CA ASP A 122 3.94 -14.08 -7.85
C ASP A 122 4.79 -14.13 -9.12
N ASP A 123 5.32 -15.30 -9.43
CA ASP A 123 6.12 -15.56 -10.64
C ASP A 123 5.37 -15.22 -11.95
N ASP A 124 4.02 -15.28 -11.93
CA ASP A 124 3.17 -14.94 -13.08
C ASP A 124 2.82 -13.45 -13.17
N GLY A 125 3.33 -12.62 -12.24
CA GLY A 125 3.08 -11.19 -12.16
C GLY A 125 1.84 -10.80 -11.35
N THR A 126 1.13 -11.76 -10.75
CA THR A 126 -0.03 -11.47 -9.90
C THR A 126 0.39 -10.71 -8.64
N HIS A 127 -0.15 -9.52 -8.44
CA HIS A 127 0.04 -8.78 -7.20
C HIS A 127 -0.90 -9.29 -6.10
N ARG A 128 -0.32 -9.66 -4.96
CA ARG A 128 -1.02 -10.10 -3.74
C ARG A 128 -0.92 -9.07 -2.64
N ILE A 129 -1.94 -9.03 -1.80
CA ILE A 129 -1.96 -8.26 -0.55
C ILE A 129 -2.64 -9.08 0.55
N TRP A 130 -2.20 -8.89 1.78
CA TRP A 130 -2.91 -9.39 2.95
C TRP A 130 -2.90 -8.37 4.07
N PHE A 131 -3.96 -8.39 4.88
CA PHE A 131 -4.06 -7.64 6.13
C PHE A 131 -4.14 -8.61 7.29
N GLU A 132 -3.35 -8.35 8.33
CA GLU A 132 -3.45 -8.99 9.65
C GLU A 132 -4.00 -7.95 10.61
N TRP A 133 -5.26 -8.09 11.01
CA TRP A 133 -6.03 -7.00 11.60
C TRP A 133 -6.87 -7.41 12.80
N ASP A 134 -7.12 -6.43 13.67
CA ASP A 134 -7.95 -6.56 14.86
C ASP A 134 -8.93 -5.38 14.94
N LEU A 135 -10.08 -5.65 15.57
CA LEU A 135 -11.03 -4.63 16.01
C LEU A 135 -11.11 -4.62 17.54
N PRO A 136 -11.42 -3.48 18.17
CA PRO A 136 -11.69 -3.41 19.59
C PRO A 136 -12.79 -4.39 19.98
N ALA A 137 -12.73 -4.93 21.20
CA ALA A 137 -13.89 -5.59 21.77
C ALA A 137 -14.99 -4.53 21.93
N GLY A 138 -16.20 -4.86 21.45
CA GLY A 138 -17.39 -4.04 21.65
C GLY A 138 -17.83 -3.96 23.11
#